data_AF-A0A0C3DAT5-F1
#
_entry.id   AF-A0A0C3DAT5-F1
#
_cell.length_a   1.000
_cell.length_b   1.000
_cell.length_c   1.000
_cell.angle_alpha   90.00
_cell.angle_beta   90.00
_cell.angle_gamma   90.00
#
_symmetry.space_group_name_H-M   'P 1'
#
loop_
_entity.id
_entity.type
_entity.pdbx_description
1 polymer ?
#
loop_
_entity_poly.entity_id
_entity_poly.type
_entity_poly.pdbx_seq_one_letter_code
_entity_poly.pdbx_strand_id
1 'polypeptide(L)'
;MGNLGRPGYRATTDGVWPYTYDACDYGILPNQSSLDGISWLPGQRLSSCTCNREDHPNRGTGRGAPEIDILEGGVDPNSRIGAVTQSYQVAPFDVWYRPNYAFVQIPNYETTSINPYCGGPFQQAISGTTMLNNKWYDSNQYQKYAFEYVPGDTNGKIAWFVGEELSFLVDGRSIGPNGNVAQRQVSQEPMSMVMNLGMSNSWTQIFTSELKFPTTMHIDYVRIYQKHEQTLITCDPPGYPTTDYIAKHASAYTNPNFTVSLG
;
A
#
# COMPACT_ATOMS: atom_id res chain seq x y z
N MET A 1 -3.13 -2.94 -3.79
CA MET A 1 -3.61 -1.55 -3.94
C MET A 1 -5.13 -1.57 -4.01
N GLY A 2 -5.82 -0.66 -3.31
CA GLY A 2 -7.28 -0.51 -3.43
C GLY A 2 -7.71 -0.21 -4.87
N ASN A 3 -8.80 -0.83 -5.32
CA ASN A 3 -9.17 -0.94 -6.74
C ASN A 3 -9.70 0.36 -7.39
N LEU A 4 -9.96 1.41 -6.60
CA LEU A 4 -10.27 2.75 -7.11
C LEU A 4 -9.02 3.44 -7.68
N GLY A 5 -7.82 3.00 -7.29
CA GLY A 5 -6.56 3.41 -7.90
C GLY A 5 -6.11 2.37 -8.91
N ARG A 6 -5.77 2.80 -10.13
CA ARG A 6 -5.17 1.94 -11.16
C ARG A 6 -3.69 2.31 -11.36
N PRO A 7 -2.73 1.40 -11.07
CA PRO A 7 -1.32 1.67 -11.27
C PRO A 7 -1.00 2.09 -12.70
N GLY A 8 -0.22 3.16 -12.85
CA GLY A 8 0.13 3.74 -14.16
C GLY A 8 -0.93 4.68 -14.76
N TYR A 9 -2.06 4.91 -14.07
CA TYR A 9 -3.13 5.81 -14.52
C TYR A 9 -3.31 6.93 -13.49
N ARG A 10 -2.53 8.02 -13.64
CA ARG A 10 -2.44 9.08 -12.64
C ARG A 10 -3.78 9.73 -12.29
N ALA A 11 -4.68 9.89 -13.26
CA ALA A 11 -6.03 10.42 -13.00
C ALA A 11 -6.84 9.58 -11.99
N THR A 12 -6.53 8.28 -11.83
CA THR A 12 -7.23 7.40 -10.88
C THR A 12 -6.60 7.43 -9.49
N THR A 13 -5.28 7.66 -9.39
CA THR A 13 -4.55 7.59 -8.13
C THR A 13 -4.44 8.94 -7.41
N ASP A 14 -4.52 10.06 -8.13
CA ASP A 14 -4.42 11.40 -7.55
C ASP A 14 -5.55 11.67 -6.53
N GLY A 15 -5.17 11.96 -5.29
CA GLY A 15 -6.09 12.14 -4.15
C GLY A 15 -6.83 10.87 -3.71
N VAL A 16 -6.47 9.70 -4.23
CA VAL A 16 -7.08 8.40 -3.88
C VAL A 16 -6.05 7.47 -3.27
N TRP A 17 -4.89 7.31 -3.92
CA TRP A 17 -3.74 6.63 -3.34
C TRP A 17 -2.94 7.62 -2.46
N PRO A 18 -2.43 7.21 -1.29
CA PRO A 18 -2.64 5.94 -0.59
C PRO A 18 -3.69 6.06 0.54
N TYR A 19 -4.76 6.84 0.36
CA TYR A 19 -5.72 7.14 1.43
C TYR A 19 -6.43 5.90 1.98
N THR A 20 -6.57 5.83 3.31
CA THR A 20 -7.37 4.83 4.04
C THR A 20 -7.98 5.48 5.29
N TYR A 21 -8.98 6.33 5.05
CA TYR A 21 -9.41 7.32 6.03
C TYR A 21 -10.86 7.72 5.87
N ASP A 22 -11.54 7.87 7.01
CA ASP A 22 -13.00 8.06 7.07
C ASP A 22 -13.41 9.31 7.87
N ALA A 23 -12.46 10.02 8.50
CA ALA A 23 -12.76 11.17 9.34
C ALA A 23 -12.80 12.50 8.56
N CYS A 24 -13.53 13.47 9.12
CA CYS A 24 -13.70 14.84 8.59
C CYS A 24 -12.82 15.84 9.31
N ASP A 25 -11.50 15.73 9.19
CA ASP A 25 -10.53 16.63 9.83
C ASP A 25 -9.42 17.07 8.86
N TYR A 26 -8.30 17.57 9.38
CA TYR A 26 -7.23 18.09 8.55
C TYR A 26 -6.60 17.03 7.64
N GLY A 27 -6.74 15.75 7.94
CA GLY A 27 -6.18 14.65 7.16
C GLY A 27 -6.68 14.57 5.73
N ILE A 28 -7.90 15.03 5.45
CA ILE A 28 -8.49 15.00 4.10
C ILE A 28 -8.17 16.22 3.25
N LEU A 29 -7.55 17.25 3.85
CA LEU A 29 -7.26 18.51 3.17
C LEU A 29 -5.90 18.47 2.46
N PRO A 30 -5.66 19.33 1.45
CA PRO A 30 -4.36 19.44 0.79
C PRO A 30 -3.23 19.57 1.81
N ASN A 31 -2.15 18.81 1.61
CA ASN A 31 -0.97 18.74 2.48
C ASN A 31 -1.28 18.42 3.96
N GLN A 32 -2.42 17.79 4.25
CA GLN A 32 -2.94 17.62 5.61
C GLN A 32 -3.07 18.95 6.37
N SER A 33 -3.29 20.06 5.66
CA SER A 33 -3.25 21.44 6.18
C SER A 33 -1.96 21.81 6.91
N SER A 34 -0.86 21.13 6.60
CA SER A 34 0.45 21.41 7.17
C SER A 34 1.31 22.24 6.23
N LEU A 35 2.08 23.17 6.80
CA LEU A 35 3.05 24.02 6.09
C LEU A 35 4.49 23.48 6.16
N ASP A 36 4.72 22.40 6.92
CA ASP A 36 6.05 21.81 7.13
C ASP A 36 6.54 20.95 5.95
N GLY A 37 5.69 20.73 4.95
CA GLY A 37 5.99 19.90 3.78
C GLY A 37 5.90 18.40 4.05
N ILE A 38 5.25 17.95 5.14
CA ILE A 38 5.06 16.53 5.44
C ILE A 38 4.21 15.81 4.39
N SER A 39 3.31 16.52 3.72
CA SER A 39 2.45 15.94 2.69
C SER A 39 2.34 16.89 1.52
N TRP A 40 2.45 16.33 0.31
CA TRP A 40 2.17 16.97 -0.97
C TRP A 40 0.94 16.35 -1.64
N LEU A 41 0.13 15.60 -0.87
CA LEU A 41 -1.11 15.06 -1.38
C LEU A 41 -2.14 16.18 -1.58
N PRO A 42 -2.97 16.11 -2.63
CA PRO A 42 -3.97 17.14 -2.95
C PRO A 42 -5.18 17.12 -2.01
N GLY A 43 -5.16 16.32 -0.93
CA GLY A 43 -6.32 15.97 -0.13
C GLY A 43 -6.98 14.67 -0.60
N GLN A 44 -7.86 14.12 0.24
CA GLN A 44 -8.59 12.89 -0.08
C GLN A 44 -9.76 13.24 -1.00
N ARG A 45 -9.66 12.84 -2.28
CA ARG A 45 -10.67 13.13 -3.31
C ARG A 45 -12.03 12.53 -2.97
N LEU A 46 -12.02 11.31 -2.43
CA LEU A 46 -13.21 10.55 -2.11
C LEU A 46 -13.40 10.47 -0.59
N SER A 47 -13.51 11.64 0.05
CA SER A 47 -13.71 11.74 1.49
C SER A 47 -15.14 11.38 1.91
N SER A 48 -15.31 10.82 3.12
CA SER A 48 -16.63 10.58 3.74
C SER A 48 -17.49 11.86 3.82
N CYS A 49 -16.83 13.02 3.85
CA CYS A 49 -17.39 14.34 4.06
C CYS A 49 -17.72 15.08 2.75
N THR A 50 -17.55 14.43 1.59
CA THR A 50 -17.84 15.02 0.29
C THR A 50 -19.24 15.62 0.26
N CYS A 51 -19.35 16.87 -0.22
CA CYS A 51 -20.60 17.65 -0.23
C CYS A 51 -21.72 16.97 -1.02
N ASN A 52 -22.97 17.36 -0.73
CA ASN A 52 -24.12 16.87 -1.48
C ASN A 52 -23.96 17.22 -2.97
N ARG A 53 -24.22 16.26 -3.86
CA ARG A 53 -24.14 16.37 -5.34
C ARG A 53 -22.75 16.37 -5.94
N GLU A 54 -21.69 16.32 -5.13
CA GLU A 54 -20.34 16.09 -5.62
C GLU A 54 -20.12 14.61 -5.97
N ASP A 55 -19.15 14.36 -6.84
CA ASP A 55 -18.80 13.03 -7.32
C ASP A 55 -18.21 12.16 -6.20
N HIS A 56 -18.84 11.00 -5.94
CA HIS A 56 -18.41 10.05 -4.91
C HIS A 56 -19.12 8.69 -5.11
N PRO A 57 -18.44 7.53 -4.94
CA PRO A 57 -19.06 6.21 -5.09
C PRO A 57 -20.20 5.93 -4.08
N ASN A 58 -20.00 6.29 -2.82
CA ASN A 58 -21.00 6.15 -1.74
C ASN A 58 -20.72 7.12 -0.58
N ARG A 59 -21.37 8.28 -0.57
CA ARG A 59 -21.10 9.33 0.42
C ARG A 59 -21.31 8.85 1.85
N GLY A 60 -20.54 9.39 2.79
CA GLY A 60 -20.55 8.97 4.20
C GLY A 60 -19.54 7.86 4.53
N THR A 61 -18.82 7.35 3.53
CA THR A 61 -17.68 6.45 3.71
C THR A 61 -16.50 7.00 2.93
N GLY A 62 -15.37 7.20 3.60
CA GLY A 62 -14.14 7.64 2.99
C GLY A 62 -13.52 6.51 2.19
N ARG A 63 -13.17 6.82 0.96
CA ARG A 63 -12.66 5.87 -0.03
C ARG A 63 -11.26 6.25 -0.46
N GLY A 64 -10.51 5.25 -0.89
CA GLY A 64 -9.13 5.44 -1.28
C GLY A 64 -8.54 4.23 -1.99
N ALA A 65 -7.22 4.21 -2.08
CA ALA A 65 -6.45 3.12 -2.67
C ALA A 65 -5.16 2.89 -1.89
N PRO A 66 -5.24 2.42 -0.62
CA PRO A 66 -4.04 2.10 0.13
C PRO A 66 -3.32 0.90 -0.51
N GLU A 67 -2.04 0.74 -0.22
CA GLU A 67 -1.18 -0.26 -0.84
C GLU A 67 -0.56 -1.18 0.21
N ILE A 68 -0.71 -2.50 -0.01
CA ILE A 68 -0.09 -3.54 0.80
C ILE A 68 0.92 -4.25 -0.11
N ASP A 69 2.20 -4.14 0.24
CA ASP A 69 3.30 -4.77 -0.48
C ASP A 69 3.59 -6.12 0.13
N ILE A 70 3.28 -7.18 -0.62
CA ILE A 70 3.62 -8.56 -0.25
C ILE A 70 5.13 -8.78 -0.40
N LEU A 71 5.64 -8.30 -1.53
CA LEU A 71 7.03 -8.40 -1.94
C LEU A 71 7.40 -7.17 -2.76
N GLU A 72 8.24 -6.32 -2.20
CA GLU A 72 9.08 -5.41 -2.98
C GLU A 72 10.54 -5.89 -2.85
N GLY A 73 10.99 -6.64 -3.85
CA GLY A 73 12.30 -7.30 -3.84
C GLY A 73 13.43 -6.38 -4.27
N GLY A 74 14.53 -6.39 -3.53
CA GLY A 74 15.76 -5.67 -3.83
C GLY A 74 16.99 -6.46 -3.41
N VAL A 75 18.15 -5.80 -3.44
CA VAL A 75 19.42 -6.37 -2.99
C VAL A 75 20.06 -5.39 -2.02
N ASP A 76 20.45 -5.89 -0.85
CA ASP A 76 21.26 -5.12 0.09
C ASP A 76 22.64 -4.83 -0.55
N PRO A 77 23.02 -3.55 -0.69
CA PRO A 77 24.21 -3.18 -1.45
C PRO A 77 25.51 -3.64 -0.80
N ASN A 78 25.52 -3.85 0.51
CA ASN A 78 26.71 -4.18 1.30
C ASN A 78 27.00 -5.69 1.30
N SER A 79 26.00 -6.49 1.68
CA SER A 79 26.09 -7.94 1.80
C SER A 79 25.85 -8.66 0.47
N ARG A 80 25.27 -7.98 -0.53
CA ARG A 80 24.81 -8.56 -1.80
C ARG A 80 23.80 -9.69 -1.61
N ILE A 81 23.07 -9.67 -0.48
CA ILE A 81 22.00 -10.61 -0.19
C ILE A 81 20.67 -9.98 -0.65
N GLY A 82 19.82 -10.77 -1.29
CA GLY A 82 18.47 -10.33 -1.62
C GLY A 82 17.69 -9.92 -0.37
N ALA A 83 16.85 -8.91 -0.48
CA ALA A 83 15.98 -8.45 0.60
C ALA A 83 14.57 -8.22 0.05
N VAL A 84 13.56 -8.36 0.90
CA VAL A 84 12.18 -7.99 0.58
C VAL A 84 11.69 -6.94 1.56
N THR A 85 11.11 -5.87 1.02
CA THR A 85 10.32 -4.94 1.81
C THR A 85 8.86 -5.40 1.83
N GLN A 86 8.29 -5.42 3.03
CA GLN A 86 6.90 -5.74 3.34
C GLN A 86 6.30 -4.49 3.96
N SER A 87 5.23 -3.97 3.37
CA SER A 87 4.84 -2.60 3.65
C SER A 87 3.34 -2.39 3.59
N TYR A 88 2.84 -1.48 4.43
CA TYR A 88 1.54 -0.87 4.29
C TYR A 88 1.71 0.63 4.07
N GLN A 89 1.35 1.10 2.88
CA GLN A 89 1.45 2.50 2.48
C GLN A 89 0.09 3.18 2.67
N VAL A 90 0.09 4.28 3.42
CA VAL A 90 -1.13 4.94 3.88
C VAL A 90 -1.04 6.45 3.82
N ALA A 91 -2.21 7.06 3.68
CA ALA A 91 -2.50 8.44 4.00
C ALA A 91 -3.81 8.52 4.81
N PRO A 92 -3.98 9.52 5.69
CA PRO A 92 -3.02 10.55 6.09
C PRO A 92 -1.82 10.03 6.88
N PHE A 93 -0.79 10.87 7.00
CA PHE A 93 0.49 10.56 7.62
C PHE A 93 0.54 10.97 9.10
N ASP A 94 1.21 10.15 9.91
CA ASP A 94 1.71 10.53 11.23
C ASP A 94 2.73 11.66 11.13
N VAL A 95 2.89 12.42 12.22
CA VAL A 95 4.04 13.31 12.38
C VAL A 95 5.34 12.50 12.23
N TRP A 96 6.25 12.98 11.38
CA TRP A 96 7.49 12.28 10.97
C TRP A 96 7.31 10.93 10.26
N TYR A 97 6.11 10.63 9.76
CA TYR A 97 5.77 9.35 9.13
C TYR A 97 5.94 8.13 10.06
N ARG A 98 5.97 8.34 11.38
CA ARG A 98 6.28 7.27 12.34
C ARG A 98 5.02 6.67 12.95
N PRO A 99 4.72 5.38 12.69
CA PRO A 99 3.63 4.69 13.36
C PRO A 99 3.96 4.46 14.83
N ASN A 100 2.95 4.08 15.61
CA ASN A 100 3.16 3.59 16.96
C ASN A 100 3.73 2.17 16.94
N TYR A 101 5.06 2.07 17.08
CA TYR A 101 5.79 0.80 17.08
C TYR A 101 5.44 -0.14 18.25
N ALA A 102 4.72 0.31 19.29
CA ALA A 102 4.19 -0.59 20.32
C ALA A 102 3.14 -1.59 19.75
N PHE A 103 2.61 -1.31 18.57
CA PHE A 103 1.61 -2.12 17.86
C PHE A 103 2.17 -2.73 16.57
N VAL A 104 3.50 -2.83 16.47
CA VAL A 104 4.22 -3.48 15.39
C VAL A 104 5.04 -4.62 15.98
N GLN A 105 5.10 -5.75 15.29
CA GLN A 105 5.81 -6.94 15.78
C GLN A 105 6.73 -7.51 14.69
N ILE A 106 7.96 -7.83 15.10
CA ILE A 106 8.92 -8.62 14.34
C ILE A 106 9.21 -9.88 15.17
N PRO A 107 8.77 -11.07 14.74
CA PRO A 107 9.00 -12.30 15.49
C PRO A 107 10.47 -12.73 15.52
N ASN A 108 11.23 -12.43 14.46
CA ASN A 108 12.65 -12.78 14.37
C ASN A 108 13.48 -11.58 13.87
N TYR A 109 14.22 -10.97 14.79
CA TYR A 109 15.11 -9.84 14.48
C TYR A 109 16.43 -10.26 13.80
N GLU A 110 16.74 -11.55 13.70
CA GLU A 110 17.92 -12.04 12.98
C GLU A 110 17.71 -11.99 11.45
N THR A 111 16.45 -12.10 11.00
CA THR A 111 16.09 -12.11 9.58
C THR A 111 15.37 -10.84 9.14
N THR A 112 14.61 -10.22 10.04
CA THR A 112 13.75 -9.08 9.71
C THR A 112 14.10 -7.88 10.60
N SER A 113 14.12 -6.69 10.01
CA SER A 113 14.28 -5.44 10.74
C SER A 113 13.23 -4.42 10.32
N ILE A 114 13.01 -3.39 11.13
CA ILE A 114 12.19 -2.24 10.71
C ILE A 114 12.91 -1.56 9.56
N ASN A 115 12.19 -1.29 8.47
CA ASN A 115 12.76 -0.58 7.34
C ASN A 115 12.98 0.89 7.74
N PRO A 116 14.19 1.45 7.57
CA PRO A 116 14.46 2.85 7.91
C PRO A 116 13.65 3.84 7.04
N TYR A 117 13.20 3.43 5.85
CA TYR A 117 12.29 4.23 5.03
C TYR A 117 10.87 4.20 5.60
N CYS A 118 10.43 5.35 6.12
CA CYS A 118 9.10 5.51 6.71
C CYS A 118 8.09 6.19 5.76
N GLY A 119 8.49 6.50 4.52
CA GLY A 119 7.65 7.24 3.57
C GLY A 119 8.32 8.49 3.00
N GLY A 120 7.51 9.30 2.33
CA GLY A 120 7.89 10.57 1.71
C GLY A 120 6.67 11.43 1.46
N PRO A 121 6.78 12.52 0.68
CA PRO A 121 5.72 13.53 0.58
C PRO A 121 4.37 13.01 0.05
N PHE A 122 4.34 11.82 -0.55
CA PHE A 122 3.11 11.23 -1.10
C PHE A 122 2.62 9.99 -0.35
N GLN A 123 3.36 9.51 0.66
CA GLN A 123 2.98 8.31 1.41
C GLN A 123 3.65 8.25 2.78
N GLN A 124 2.97 7.71 3.78
CA GLN A 124 3.61 7.07 4.91
C GLN A 124 3.72 5.57 4.62
N ALA A 125 4.84 4.94 4.96
CA ALA A 125 5.04 3.50 4.86
C ALA A 125 5.31 2.91 6.24
N ILE A 126 4.50 1.91 6.62
CA ILE A 126 4.75 1.06 7.78
C ILE A 126 5.39 -0.22 7.25
N SER A 127 6.68 -0.39 7.50
CA SER A 127 7.50 -1.28 6.68
C SER A 127 8.52 -2.09 7.50
N GLY A 128 8.65 -3.36 7.13
CA GLY A 128 9.70 -4.27 7.56
C GLY A 128 10.53 -4.73 6.37
N THR A 129 11.81 -5.02 6.60
CA THR A 129 12.72 -5.57 5.59
C THR A 129 13.23 -6.93 6.07
N THR A 130 13.00 -7.96 5.27
CA THR A 130 13.43 -9.33 5.54
C THR A 130 14.55 -9.74 4.58
N MET A 131 15.68 -10.19 5.13
CA MET A 131 16.78 -10.73 4.33
C MET A 131 16.40 -12.10 3.77
N LEU A 132 16.74 -12.32 2.50
CA LEU A 132 16.39 -13.51 1.74
C LEU A 132 17.60 -14.43 1.57
N ASN A 133 17.39 -15.56 0.88
CA ASN A 133 18.45 -16.49 0.53
C ASN A 133 18.79 -16.39 -0.96
N ASN A 134 20.07 -16.12 -1.28
CA ASN A 134 20.53 -16.04 -2.67
C ASN A 134 20.39 -17.36 -3.46
N LYS A 135 20.13 -18.49 -2.78
CA LYS A 135 19.81 -19.78 -3.42
C LYS A 135 18.42 -19.82 -4.06
N TRP A 136 17.56 -18.80 -3.84
CA TRP A 136 16.20 -18.72 -4.41
C TRP A 136 16.13 -18.05 -5.78
N TYR A 137 17.25 -17.64 -6.35
CA TYR A 137 17.30 -16.91 -7.62
C TYR A 137 17.77 -17.82 -8.76
N ASP A 138 17.73 -17.31 -10.00
CA ASP A 138 18.26 -17.97 -11.20
C ASP A 138 17.71 -19.38 -11.44
N SER A 139 16.40 -19.56 -11.26
CA SER A 139 15.68 -20.84 -11.43
C SER A 139 16.11 -21.97 -10.50
N ASN A 140 16.83 -21.66 -9.40
CA ASN A 140 17.27 -22.67 -8.45
C ASN A 140 16.13 -23.13 -7.52
N GLN A 141 15.31 -22.21 -7.00
CA GLN A 141 14.17 -22.51 -6.14
C GLN A 141 13.07 -21.45 -6.28
N TYR A 142 11.83 -21.83 -5.98
CA TYR A 142 10.73 -20.89 -5.76
C TYR A 142 10.59 -20.62 -4.27
N GLN A 143 10.19 -19.40 -3.93
CA GLN A 143 9.87 -19.04 -2.56
C GLN A 143 8.47 -18.44 -2.44
N LYS A 144 7.80 -18.76 -1.34
CA LYS A 144 6.48 -18.19 -1.02
C LYS A 144 6.64 -16.83 -0.36
N TYR A 145 5.85 -15.88 -0.82
CA TYR A 145 5.65 -14.59 -0.17
C TYR A 145 4.16 -14.44 0.01
N ALA A 146 3.73 -14.14 1.24
CA ALA A 146 2.32 -14.06 1.55
C ALA A 146 2.07 -12.94 2.54
N PHE A 147 0.83 -12.49 2.54
CA PHE A 147 0.28 -11.71 3.63
C PHE A 147 -1.12 -12.20 3.92
N GLU A 148 -1.57 -11.98 5.14
CA GLU A 148 -2.97 -12.06 5.53
C GLU A 148 -3.35 -10.75 6.18
N TYR A 149 -4.61 -10.34 6.04
CA TYR A 149 -5.09 -9.15 6.71
C TYR A 149 -6.54 -9.26 7.13
N VAL A 150 -6.86 -8.49 8.17
CA VAL A 150 -8.21 -8.25 8.67
C VAL A 150 -8.50 -6.77 8.44
N PRO A 151 -9.48 -6.43 7.57
CA PRO A 151 -9.93 -5.05 7.39
C PRO A 151 -10.44 -4.44 8.70
N GLY A 152 -10.26 -3.13 8.88
CA GLY A 152 -10.85 -2.39 10.00
C GLY A 152 -9.94 -1.32 10.57
N ASP A 153 -10.34 -0.77 11.71
CA ASP A 153 -9.63 0.29 12.42
C ASP A 153 -8.59 -0.28 13.40
N THR A 154 -8.73 0.01 14.70
CA THR A 154 -7.99 -0.58 15.81
C THR A 154 -7.98 -2.12 15.84
N ASN A 155 -9.01 -2.78 15.30
CA ASN A 155 -9.06 -4.25 15.24
C ASN A 155 -8.42 -4.81 13.96
N GLY A 156 -8.10 -3.95 12.99
CA GLY A 156 -7.47 -4.34 11.75
C GLY A 156 -6.06 -4.89 11.99
N LYS A 157 -5.61 -5.81 11.15
CA LYS A 157 -4.27 -6.41 11.25
C LYS A 157 -3.74 -6.76 9.86
N ILE A 158 -2.43 -6.70 9.70
CA ILE A 158 -1.73 -7.23 8.53
C ILE A 158 -0.54 -8.04 9.04
N ALA A 159 -0.36 -9.25 8.53
CA ALA A 159 0.75 -10.13 8.85
C ALA A 159 1.40 -10.62 7.55
N TRP A 160 2.71 -10.55 7.47
CA TRP A 160 3.51 -10.94 6.30
C TRP A 160 4.35 -12.17 6.59
N PHE A 161 4.56 -12.96 5.55
CA PHE A 161 5.28 -14.22 5.62
C PHE A 161 6.31 -14.33 4.50
N VAL A 162 7.48 -14.85 4.85
CA VAL A 162 8.49 -15.32 3.89
C VAL A 162 8.63 -16.82 4.11
N GLY A 163 8.28 -17.61 3.10
CA GLY A 163 8.09 -19.05 3.26
C GLY A 163 6.88 -19.35 4.13
N GLU A 164 7.09 -20.11 5.20
CA GLU A 164 6.06 -20.42 6.21
C GLU A 164 6.25 -19.60 7.50
N GLU A 165 7.21 -18.67 7.52
CA GLU A 165 7.60 -17.93 8.72
C GLU A 165 6.97 -16.52 8.72
N LEU A 166 6.34 -16.16 9.84
CA LEU A 166 5.85 -14.80 10.08
C LEU A 166 7.05 -13.85 10.21
N SER A 167 7.16 -12.88 9.31
CA SER A 167 8.27 -11.93 9.28
C SER A 167 7.94 -10.59 9.93
N PHE A 168 6.72 -10.09 9.69
CA PHE A 168 6.31 -8.75 10.10
C PHE A 168 4.81 -8.72 10.39
N LEU A 169 4.40 -7.96 11.41
CA LEU A 169 3.00 -7.77 11.75
C LEU A 169 2.73 -6.31 12.11
N VAL A 170 1.63 -5.79 11.58
CA VAL A 170 1.11 -4.46 11.83
C VAL A 170 -0.31 -4.59 12.37
N ASP A 171 -0.53 -4.09 13.58
CA ASP A 171 -1.86 -3.94 14.16
C ASP A 171 -2.39 -2.54 13.83
N GLY A 172 -3.69 -2.38 13.58
CA GLY A 172 -4.30 -1.13 13.14
C GLY A 172 -4.16 0.01 14.16
N ARG A 173 -3.90 -0.31 15.44
CA ARG A 173 -3.52 0.68 16.46
C ARG A 173 -2.18 1.36 16.19
N SER A 174 -1.33 0.80 15.33
CA SER A 174 -0.05 1.40 14.92
C SER A 174 -0.27 2.69 14.09
N ILE A 175 -1.39 2.80 13.39
CA ILE A 175 -1.80 3.95 12.58
C ILE A 175 -3.02 4.67 13.20
N GLY A 176 -3.02 4.73 14.53
CA GLY A 176 -4.05 5.41 15.31
C GLY A 176 -4.03 6.94 15.18
N PRO A 177 -4.92 7.65 15.91
CA PRO A 177 -4.92 9.11 15.89
C PRO A 177 -3.55 9.69 16.25
N ASN A 178 -3.08 10.67 15.47
CA ASN A 178 -1.78 11.31 15.66
C ASN A 178 -1.85 12.78 15.23
N GLY A 179 -1.55 13.68 16.18
CA GLY A 179 -1.66 15.12 15.92
C GLY A 179 -3.08 15.52 15.51
N ASN A 180 -3.21 15.96 14.26
CA ASN A 180 -4.44 16.49 13.67
C ASN A 180 -5.22 15.50 12.80
N VAL A 181 -4.82 14.23 12.79
CA VAL A 181 -5.50 13.18 12.06
C VAL A 181 -6.00 12.09 13.02
N ALA A 182 -7.22 11.63 12.79
CA ALA A 182 -7.86 10.50 13.44
C ALA A 182 -7.27 9.14 13.03
N GLN A 183 -7.96 8.08 13.44
CA GLN A 183 -7.60 6.69 13.15
C GLN A 183 -7.63 6.42 11.64
N ARG A 184 -6.53 5.89 11.11
CA ARG A 184 -6.50 5.31 9.75
C ARG A 184 -6.88 3.84 9.80
N GLN A 185 -7.29 3.29 8.68
CA GLN A 185 -7.83 1.93 8.62
C GLN A 185 -6.81 0.98 7.98
N VAL A 186 -6.75 -0.27 8.44
CA VAL A 186 -6.31 -1.38 7.61
C VAL A 186 -7.37 -1.55 6.52
N SER A 187 -6.92 -1.57 5.25
CA SER A 187 -7.76 -1.40 4.07
C SER A 187 -9.09 -2.16 4.15
N GLN A 188 -10.17 -1.42 3.99
CA GLN A 188 -11.51 -1.97 3.78
C GLN A 188 -11.91 -1.98 2.29
N GLU A 189 -11.05 -1.45 1.43
CA GLU A 189 -11.25 -1.41 -0.01
C GLU A 189 -11.07 -2.80 -0.63
N PRO A 190 -11.90 -3.19 -1.62
CA PRO A 190 -11.54 -4.26 -2.53
C PRO A 190 -10.21 -3.91 -3.22
N MET A 191 -9.28 -4.87 -3.31
CA MET A 191 -7.93 -4.62 -3.81
C MET A 191 -7.66 -5.30 -5.15
N SER A 192 -6.92 -4.62 -6.02
CA SER A 192 -6.26 -5.24 -7.18
C SER A 192 -4.87 -5.74 -6.81
N MET A 193 -4.51 -6.91 -7.34
CA MET A 193 -3.15 -7.45 -7.28
C MET A 193 -2.32 -6.89 -8.44
N VAL A 194 -1.12 -6.43 -8.11
CA VAL A 194 -0.16 -5.88 -9.07
C VAL A 194 1.09 -6.73 -8.99
N MET A 195 1.54 -7.24 -10.13
CA MET A 195 2.78 -8.00 -10.25
C MET A 195 3.57 -7.37 -11.38
N ASN A 196 4.71 -6.76 -11.04
CA ASN A 196 5.57 -6.08 -12.00
C ASN A 196 7.04 -6.46 -11.76
N LEU A 197 7.87 -6.23 -12.78
CA LEU A 197 9.32 -6.28 -12.68
C LEU A 197 9.81 -4.92 -13.19
N GLY A 198 10.52 -4.20 -12.34
CA GLY A 198 11.01 -2.86 -12.62
C GLY A 198 12.45 -2.68 -12.16
N MET A 199 13.06 -1.61 -12.63
CA MET A 199 14.41 -1.20 -12.26
C MET A 199 14.35 0.22 -11.73
N SER A 200 14.82 0.45 -10.51
CA SER A 200 14.77 1.75 -9.83
C SER A 200 16.08 2.03 -9.10
N ASN A 201 16.56 3.27 -9.21
CA ASN A 201 17.73 3.76 -8.47
C ASN A 201 17.40 4.21 -7.03
N SER A 202 16.13 4.13 -6.62
CA SER A 202 15.69 4.69 -5.33
C SER A 202 16.13 3.89 -4.10
N TRP A 203 16.41 2.59 -4.25
CA TRP A 203 16.59 1.68 -3.11
C TRP A 203 17.91 0.92 -3.09
N THR A 204 18.54 0.74 -4.25
CA THR A 204 19.82 0.04 -4.38
C THR A 204 20.64 0.65 -5.51
N GLN A 205 21.96 0.53 -5.39
CA GLN A 205 22.87 1.01 -6.42
C GLN A 205 22.84 0.06 -7.61
N ILE A 206 22.56 0.62 -8.79
CA ILE A 206 22.53 -0.16 -10.03
C ILE A 206 23.93 -0.21 -10.64
N PHE A 207 24.56 -1.37 -10.57
CA PHE A 207 25.83 -1.66 -11.26
C PHE A 207 25.53 -2.18 -12.67
N THR A 208 25.36 -1.27 -13.63
CA THR A 208 24.95 -1.61 -15.01
C THR A 208 25.85 -2.63 -15.69
N SER A 209 27.16 -2.64 -15.39
CA SER A 209 28.11 -3.63 -15.89
C SER A 209 27.92 -5.04 -15.36
N GLU A 210 27.21 -5.20 -14.23
CA GLU A 210 26.93 -6.49 -13.59
C GLU A 210 25.54 -7.05 -13.97
N LEU A 211 24.69 -6.25 -14.62
CA LEU A 211 23.34 -6.66 -15.00
C LEU A 211 23.33 -7.64 -16.18
N LYS A 212 22.51 -8.68 -16.07
CA LYS A 212 22.28 -9.67 -17.13
C LYS A 212 20.88 -9.51 -17.69
N PHE A 213 20.79 -9.17 -18.97
CA PHE A 213 19.53 -9.06 -19.70
C PHE A 213 19.38 -10.18 -20.76
N PRO A 214 18.16 -10.70 -20.99
CA PRO A 214 16.91 -10.35 -20.29
C PRO A 214 16.89 -10.88 -18.85
N THR A 215 16.31 -10.11 -17.93
CA THR A 215 15.99 -10.54 -16.56
C THR A 215 14.51 -10.92 -16.51
N THR A 216 14.17 -12.03 -15.86
CA THR A 216 12.80 -12.56 -15.81
C THR A 216 12.37 -12.79 -14.36
N MET A 217 11.16 -12.34 -14.00
CA MET A 217 10.51 -12.69 -12.74
C MET A 217 9.55 -13.86 -12.99
N HIS A 218 9.84 -15.02 -12.41
CA HIS A 218 9.01 -16.21 -12.54
C HIS A 218 7.97 -16.28 -11.42
N ILE A 219 6.70 -16.43 -11.79
CA ILE A 219 5.59 -16.68 -10.87
C ILE A 219 5.00 -18.04 -11.23
N ASP A 220 5.15 -19.02 -10.35
CA ASP A 220 4.57 -20.35 -10.53
C ASP A 220 3.05 -20.32 -10.31
N TYR A 221 2.61 -19.75 -9.20
CA TYR A 221 1.19 -19.60 -8.90
C TYR A 221 0.88 -18.40 -7.99
N VAL A 222 -0.38 -18.00 -8.01
CA VAL A 222 -1.00 -17.10 -7.04
C VAL A 222 -2.16 -17.84 -6.38
N ARG A 223 -2.30 -17.67 -5.06
CA ARG A 223 -3.45 -18.19 -4.30
C ARG A 223 -4.08 -17.08 -3.50
N ILE A 224 -5.41 -17.04 -3.51
CA ILE A 224 -6.22 -16.13 -2.71
C ILE A 224 -7.11 -16.99 -1.82
N TYR A 225 -7.08 -16.72 -0.52
CA TYR A 225 -7.86 -17.45 0.47
C TYR A 225 -8.86 -16.50 1.11
N GLN A 226 -10.04 -17.04 1.45
CA GLN A 226 -11.04 -16.36 2.27
C GLN A 226 -11.36 -17.28 3.45
N LYS A 227 -11.63 -16.70 4.62
CA LYS A 227 -12.06 -17.48 5.78
C LYS A 227 -13.36 -18.22 5.43
N HIS A 228 -13.47 -19.45 5.91
CA HIS A 228 -14.69 -20.24 5.76
C HIS A 228 -15.88 -19.43 6.30
N GLU A 229 -17.01 -19.44 5.57
CA GLU A 229 -18.23 -18.66 5.88
C GLU A 229 -18.10 -17.12 5.75
N GLN A 230 -16.93 -16.59 5.39
CA GLN A 230 -16.70 -15.16 5.11
C GLN A 230 -16.26 -14.96 3.66
N THR A 231 -16.87 -15.70 2.73
CA THR A 231 -16.57 -15.62 1.30
C THR A 231 -17.34 -14.48 0.66
N LEU A 232 -16.61 -13.52 0.11
CA LEU A 232 -17.17 -12.41 -0.64
C LEU A 232 -16.24 -12.08 -1.82
N ILE A 233 -16.67 -12.41 -3.04
CA ILE A 233 -15.94 -12.10 -4.28
C ILE A 233 -16.82 -11.14 -5.08
N THR A 234 -16.49 -9.84 -5.01
CA THR A 234 -17.22 -8.78 -5.73
C THR A 234 -16.33 -7.53 -5.87
N CYS A 235 -16.61 -6.71 -6.88
CA CYS A 235 -16.07 -5.36 -6.99
C CYS A 235 -16.82 -4.36 -6.10
N ASP A 236 -18.00 -4.73 -5.60
CA ASP A 236 -18.87 -3.88 -4.79
C ASP A 236 -19.18 -4.52 -3.42
N PRO A 237 -18.19 -4.63 -2.51
CA PRO A 237 -18.47 -5.06 -1.14
C PRO A 237 -19.50 -4.11 -0.48
N PRO A 238 -20.29 -4.59 0.50
CA PRO A 238 -21.19 -3.72 1.26
C PRO A 238 -20.45 -2.51 1.85
N GLY A 239 -20.91 -1.30 1.55
CA GLY A 239 -20.27 -0.05 1.98
C GLY A 239 -19.05 0.37 1.15
N TYR A 240 -18.64 -0.41 0.14
CA TYR A 240 -17.47 -0.11 -0.72
C TYR A 240 -17.75 -0.33 -2.23
N PRO A 241 -18.85 0.18 -2.82
CA PRO A 241 -19.12 0.03 -4.25
C PRO A 241 -18.06 0.74 -5.11
N THR A 242 -17.66 0.14 -6.22
CA THR A 242 -16.68 0.70 -7.16
C THR A 242 -17.08 0.57 -8.64
N THR A 243 -17.90 -0.41 -9.00
CA THR A 243 -18.22 -0.71 -10.41
C THR A 243 -18.82 0.50 -11.13
N ASP A 244 -19.88 1.07 -10.57
CA ASP A 244 -20.57 2.23 -11.17
C ASP A 244 -19.68 3.47 -11.22
N TYR A 245 -18.84 3.66 -10.20
CA TYR A 245 -17.91 4.79 -10.15
C TYR A 245 -16.88 4.70 -11.27
N ILE A 246 -16.25 3.53 -11.44
CA ILE A 246 -15.26 3.29 -12.50
C ILE A 246 -15.93 3.42 -13.87
N ALA A 247 -17.14 2.89 -14.06
CA ALA A 247 -17.87 2.99 -15.32
C ALA A 247 -18.18 4.44 -15.72
N LYS A 248 -18.59 5.29 -14.77
CA LYS A 248 -18.84 6.72 -15.00
C LYS A 248 -17.56 7.51 -15.33
N HIS A 249 -16.40 7.00 -14.93
CA HIS A 249 -15.10 7.63 -15.11
C HIS A 249 -14.18 6.86 -16.06
N ALA A 250 -14.74 6.07 -16.99
CA ALA A 250 -13.99 5.11 -17.80
C ALA A 250 -12.73 5.70 -18.47
N SER A 251 -12.79 6.95 -18.95
CA SER A 251 -11.67 7.62 -19.59
C SER A 251 -10.43 7.77 -18.69
N ALA A 252 -10.62 8.04 -17.40
CA ALA A 252 -9.53 8.09 -16.41
C ALA A 252 -8.88 6.72 -16.21
N TYR A 253 -9.68 5.65 -16.28
CA TYR A 253 -9.21 4.29 -16.09
C TYR A 253 -8.66 3.65 -17.37
N THR A 254 -8.96 4.17 -18.57
CA THR A 254 -8.50 3.57 -19.83
C THR A 254 -7.46 4.41 -20.58
N ASN A 255 -7.17 5.64 -20.14
CA ASN A 255 -6.15 6.49 -20.75
C ASN A 255 -5.01 6.80 -19.76
N PRO A 256 -3.80 6.22 -19.94
CA PRO A 256 -2.67 6.46 -19.05
C PRO A 256 -2.11 7.88 -19.17
N ASN A 257 -2.40 8.60 -20.26
CA ASN A 257 -1.97 9.98 -20.47
C ASN A 257 -2.89 11.00 -19.77
N PHE A 258 -4.03 10.57 -19.24
CA PHE A 258 -4.86 11.45 -18.44
C PHE A 258 -4.19 11.71 -17.09
N THR A 259 -3.68 12.92 -16.97
CA THR A 259 -3.32 13.55 -15.71
C THR A 259 -4.50 14.40 -15.24
N VAL A 260 -4.42 14.96 -14.03
CA VAL A 260 -5.29 16.08 -13.67
C VAL A 260 -5.23 17.14 -14.78
N SER A 261 -6.33 17.29 -15.54
CA SER A 261 -6.60 18.57 -16.17
C SER A 261 -6.84 19.52 -15.01
N LEU A 262 -6.03 20.58 -14.89
CA LEU A 262 -6.37 21.73 -14.07
C LEU A 262 -7.80 22.13 -14.47
N GLY A 263 -8.77 21.79 -13.63
CA GLY A 263 -10.12 22.33 -13.68
C GLY A 263 -10.11 23.75 -13.16
#